data_AF-A0A3B9UT10-F1
#
_entry.id   AF-A0A3B9UT10-F1
#
_cell.length_a   1.000
_cell.length_b   1.000
_cell.length_c   1.000
_cell.angle_alpha   90.00
_cell.angle_beta   90.00
_cell.angle_gamma   90.00
#
_symmetry.space_group_name_H-M   'P 1'
#
loop_
_entity.id
_entity.type
_entity.pdbx_description
1 polymer ?
#
loop_
_entity_poly.entity_id
_entity_poly.type
_entity_poly.pdbx_seq_one_letter_code
_entity_poly.pdbx_strand_id
1 'polypeptide(L)' 'MNKISDDILYKVEKPARYVGGEFNSYNKDKSVVDIRYAFCFPDVYEVGMSHLGSKILYYVLNEREDTFC' A
#
# COMPACT_ATOMS: atom_id res chain seq x y z
N MET A 1 21.08 5.69 -3.30
CA MET A 1 20.47 4.35 -3.40
C MET A 1 21.14 3.48 -2.35
N ASN A 2 20.44 3.12 -1.27
CA ASN A 2 21.01 2.30 -0.21
C ASN A 2 21.25 0.89 -0.76
N LYS A 3 22.51 0.47 -0.87
CA LYS A 3 22.87 -0.89 -1.27
C LYS A 3 22.70 -1.81 -0.08
N ILE A 4 21.77 -2.75 -0.19
CA ILE A 4 21.56 -3.82 0.81
C ILE A 4 22.34 -5.04 0.32
N SER A 5 22.93 -5.79 1.24
CA SER A 5 23.71 -7.00 0.93
C SER A 5 22.81 -8.19 0.57
N ASP A 6 23.18 -8.94 -0.47
CA ASP A 6 22.38 -10.03 -1.05
C ASP A 6 22.06 -11.16 -0.06
N ASP A 7 22.84 -11.30 1.02
CA ASP A 7 22.57 -12.28 2.09
C ASP A 7 21.21 -12.08 2.76
N ILE A 8 20.66 -10.85 2.71
CA ILE A 8 19.34 -10.56 3.24
C ILE A 8 18.24 -11.29 2.47
N LEU A 9 18.42 -11.54 1.17
CA LEU A 9 17.40 -12.13 0.31
C LEU A 9 17.01 -13.54 0.77
N TYR A 10 17.98 -14.30 1.30
CA TYR A 10 17.74 -15.62 1.87
C TYR A 10 16.93 -15.61 3.18
N LYS A 11 16.82 -14.45 3.83
CA LYS A 11 16.04 -14.27 5.06
C LYS A 11 14.62 -13.78 4.79
N VAL A 12 14.28 -13.46 3.55
CA VAL A 12 12.95 -12.94 3.18
C VAL A 12 12.04 -14.08 2.77
N GLU A 13 10.98 -14.34 3.54
CA GLU A 13 10.03 -15.40 3.22
C GLU A 13 9.11 -15.03 2.04
N LYS A 14 8.72 -13.74 1.92
CA LYS A 14 7.73 -13.27 0.94
C LYS A 14 8.10 -11.89 0.36
N PRO A 15 9.16 -11.80 -0.46
CA PRO A 15 9.76 -10.53 -0.87
C PRO A 15 8.82 -9.60 -1.62
N ALA A 16 7.88 -10.15 -2.40
CA ALA A 16 6.87 -9.37 -3.12
C ALA A 16 5.91 -8.59 -2.20
N ARG A 17 5.79 -8.94 -0.91
CA ARG A 17 4.89 -8.25 0.04
C ARG A 17 5.45 -6.94 0.58
N TYR A 18 6.75 -6.69 0.46
CA TYR A 18 7.44 -5.62 1.18
C TYR A 18 8.12 -4.58 0.28
N VAL A 19 7.96 -4.71 -1.03
CA VAL A 19 8.60 -3.80 -2.00
C VAL A 19 7.99 -2.41 -2.02
N GLY A 20 6.76 -2.22 -1.49
CA GLY A 20 6.03 -0.95 -1.58
C GLY A 20 5.79 -0.53 -3.03
N GLY A 21 5.25 0.68 -3.24
CA GLY A 21 5.14 1.27 -4.59
C GLY A 21 4.26 0.46 -5.55
N GLU A 22 3.06 0.11 -5.11
CA GLU A 22 2.09 -0.59 -5.96
C GLU A 22 1.76 0.23 -7.22
N PHE A 23 1.61 -0.44 -8.35
CA PHE A 23 1.17 0.21 -9.57
C PHE A 23 -0.19 0.89 -9.36
N ASN A 24 -0.33 2.15 -9.79
CA ASN A 24 -1.48 3.03 -9.52
C ASN A 24 -1.66 3.46 -8.04
N SER A 25 -0.64 3.32 -7.19
CA SER A 25 -0.69 3.97 -5.88
C SER A 25 -0.77 5.49 -6.06
N TYR A 26 -1.69 6.14 -5.35
CA TYR A 26 -1.71 7.59 -5.23
C TYR A 26 -0.49 8.05 -4.44
N ASN A 27 0.12 9.16 -4.87
CA ASN A 27 1.24 9.78 -4.19
C ASN A 27 0.92 11.26 -4.01
N LYS A 28 0.40 11.61 -2.83
CA LYS A 28 0.09 12.99 -2.45
C LYS A 28 1.14 13.53 -1.49
N ASP A 29 1.31 14.85 -1.46
CA ASP A 29 2.10 15.50 -0.43
C ASP A 29 1.37 15.37 0.92
N LYS A 30 2.02 14.69 1.87
CA LYS A 30 1.45 14.41 3.19
C LYS A 30 1.41 15.64 4.11
N SER A 31 2.07 16.74 3.74
CA SER A 31 2.07 17.99 4.49
C SER A 31 0.83 18.84 4.27
N VAL A 32 0.10 18.59 3.18
CA VAL A 32 -1.07 19.39 2.76
C VAL A 32 -2.41 18.66 2.88
N VAL A 33 -2.40 17.40 3.31
CA VAL A 33 -3.62 16.59 3.52
C VAL A 33 -4.04 16.64 4.99
N ASP A 34 -5.35 16.75 5.22
CA ASP A 34 -5.93 16.81 6.56
C ASP A 34 -6.10 15.41 7.17
N ILE A 35 -6.38 14.41 6.34
CA ILE A 35 -6.75 13.06 6.77
C ILE A 35 -5.82 12.01 6.14
N ARG A 36 -5.26 11.15 6.99
CA ARG A 36 -4.52 9.94 6.59
C ARG A 36 -5.32 8.71 6.97
N TYR A 37 -5.74 7.96 5.97
CA TYR A 37 -6.58 6.78 6.12
C TYR A 37 -5.77 5.51 5.84
N ALA A 38 -6.07 4.42 6.53
CA ALA A 38 -5.46 3.13 6.28
C ALA A 38 -6.53 2.03 6.35
N PHE A 39 -6.61 1.20 5.31
CA PHE A 39 -7.45 0.01 5.34
C PHE A 39 -6.79 -1.06 6.21
N CYS A 40 -7.43 -1.42 7.32
CA CYS A 40 -7.03 -2.55 8.14
C CYS A 40 -8.02 -3.68 7.95
N PHE A 41 -7.66 -4.67 7.14
CA PHE A 41 -8.47 -5.87 6.96
C PHE A 41 -7.73 -7.08 7.55
N PRO A 42 -8.30 -7.80 8.53
CA PRO A 42 -7.67 -8.97 9.12
C PRO A 42 -7.88 -10.17 8.19
N ASP A 43 -7.16 -10.21 7.08
CA ASP A 43 -7.20 -11.34 6.15
C ASP A 43 -5.80 -11.87 5.86
N VAL A 44 -5.72 -13.18 5.72
CA VAL A 44 -4.56 -13.85 5.17
C VAL A 44 -4.52 -13.53 3.69
N TYR A 45 -3.64 -12.59 3.31
CA TYR A 45 -3.32 -12.12 1.95
C TYR A 45 -3.19 -13.25 0.88
N GLU A 46 -3.10 -14.51 1.32
CA GLU A 46 -2.98 -15.73 0.52
C GLU A 46 -4.28 -16.21 -0.12
N VAL A 47 -5.45 -15.80 0.40
CA VAL A 47 -6.74 -16.31 -0.09
C VAL A 47 -7.16 -15.63 -1.41
N GLY A 48 -6.44 -14.59 -1.85
CA GLY A 48 -6.63 -14.01 -3.18
C GLY A 48 -8.07 -13.58 -3.43
N MET A 49 -8.69 -12.85 -2.50
CA MET A 49 -10.07 -12.42 -2.63
C MET A 49 -10.22 -11.11 -3.41
N SER A 50 -11.37 -10.99 -4.08
CA SER A 50 -11.78 -9.80 -4.81
C SER A 50 -12.22 -8.70 -3.84
N HIS A 51 -11.29 -7.88 -3.34
CA HIS A 51 -11.58 -6.70 -2.53
C HIS A 51 -12.04 -5.51 -3.38
N LEU A 52 -13.01 -5.72 -4.26
CA LEU A 52 -13.51 -4.69 -5.16
C LEU A 52 -14.01 -3.46 -4.38
N GLY A 53 -14.70 -3.69 -3.26
CA GLY A 53 -15.15 -2.61 -2.37
C GLY A 53 -13.98 -1.76 -1.86
N SER A 54 -12.92 -2.39 -1.34
CA SER A 54 -11.73 -1.66 -0.88
C SER A 54 -11.02 -0.91 -2.00
N LYS A 55 -10.98 -1.46 -3.23
CA LYS A 55 -10.44 -0.76 -4.40
C LYS A 55 -11.27 0.47 -4.78
N ILE A 56 -12.60 0.36 -4.76
CA ILE A 56 -13.51 1.49 -5.01
C ILE A 56 -13.32 2.57 -3.93
N LEU A 57 -13.31 2.18 -2.66
CA LEU A 57 -13.11 3.12 -1.55
C LEU A 57 -11.73 3.78 -1.61
N TYR A 58 -10.68 3.01 -1.93
CA TYR A 58 -9.34 3.54 -2.14
C TYR A 58 -9.31 4.62 -3.21
N TYR A 59 -9.97 4.38 -4.35
CA TYR A 59 -10.07 5.34 -5.44
C TYR A 59 -10.83 6.60 -5.00
N VAL A 60 -12.04 6.45 -4.46
CA VAL A 60 -12.89 7.59 -4.07
C VAL A 60 -12.26 8.44 -2.96
N LEU A 61 -11.63 7.82 -1.96
CA LEU A 61 -10.93 8.55 -0.90
C LEU A 61 -9.73 9.33 -1.45
N ASN A 62 -9.01 8.73 -2.40
CA ASN A 62 -7.86 9.39 -3.02
C ASN A 62 -8.23 10.39 -4.14
N GLU A 63 -9.49 10.48 -4.60
CA GLU A 63 -9.93 11.60 -5.44
C GLU A 63 -10.09 12.91 -4.65
N ARG A 64 -10.34 12.84 -3.34
CA ARG A 64 -10.48 14.03 -2.50
C ARG A 64 -9.14 14.73 -2.27
N GLU A 65 -9.08 16.06 -2.36
CA GLU A 65 -7.83 16.80 -2.13
C GLU A 65 -7.30 16.68 -0.69
N ASP A 66 -8.20 16.57 0.29
CA ASP A 66 -7.90 16.59 1.73
C ASP A 66 -7.47 15.23 2.32
N THR A 67 -7.56 14.14 1.55
CA THR A 67 -7.43 12.77 2.08
C THR A 67 -6.34 11.99 1.34
N PHE A 68 -5.51 11.25 2.09
CA PHE A 68 -4.53 10.32 1.54
C PHE A 68 -4.69 8.92 2.17
N CYS A 69 -4.76 7.90 1.32
CA CYS A 69 -4.85 6.50 1.72
C CYS A 69 -3.73 5.66 1.10
#